data_AF-V9HNP9-F1
#
_entry.id   AF-V9HNP9-F1
#
_cell.length_a   1.000
_cell.length_b   1.000
_cell.length_c   1.000
_cell.angle_alpha   90.00
_cell.angle_beta   90.00
_cell.angle_gamma   90.00
#
_symmetry.space_group_name_H-M   'P 1'
#
loop_
_entity.id
_entity.type
_entity.pdbx_description
1 polymer ?
#
loop_
_entity_poly.entity_id
_entity_poly.type
_entity_poly.pdbx_seq_one_letter_code
_entity_poly.pdbx_strand_id
1 'polypeptide(L)'
;MASVAQPAKKSYFFGKGYSDVLNTIRGAWQRNFDSIGRYKDNIADAKYSGKGSFIFQLILNVLAMISVIVFGSIITAVVSFINIVVVLVMMSFIYLGFSIIWLTDRIYLMRKKIFTACHECKEKSLIPTYICPKCGAKHTNLTPGVYGILKRTCVGEDPNSYCGEQLPTTFFNGRRNLEAICPHCSTPLADRESVPICIPVVGGRSVGKTAFITAFSKEFIDEVAPSKHWETEFYNANKENIYKEIEQDYLTGSTRMTDRPQDINKASSVSFSFFVKGASFKPERLVHVYDIAGEVFTDNSENEIQKQYEYCQGIVLMIDPFAIPSVRHRCESQLAPEDIAGIGKADINGIVDSFLNKLREVTGLSDKKMSAVPLAVVISKIDSAGLMTEIGDAAIKTKMAAFPDKFTDYFDTQDYLCRKFLKENGMESFLNNIDLKFKDNRFFSCTAIGHTRDKGQYNPQGILPPMQWLFGKADSKMAQTWDDIKFNKKVAKIEEDTP
;
A
#
# COMPACT_ATOMS: atom_id res chain seq x y z
N MET A 1 15.76 4.61 -14.34
CA MET A 1 16.57 3.45 -14.76
C MET A 1 16.98 2.68 -13.50
N ALA A 2 16.99 1.34 -13.51
CA ALA A 2 17.32 0.57 -12.32
C ALA A 2 18.77 0.84 -11.89
N SER A 3 18.99 1.39 -10.69
CA SER A 3 20.30 1.67 -10.11
C SER A 3 21.06 0.41 -9.70
N VAL A 4 20.38 -0.73 -9.61
CA VAL A 4 20.91 -2.02 -9.18
C VAL A 4 20.78 -3.04 -10.31
N ALA A 5 21.87 -3.75 -10.61
CA ALA A 5 21.86 -4.86 -11.56
C ALA A 5 20.83 -5.92 -11.14
N GLN A 6 20.06 -6.42 -12.11
CA GLN A 6 19.06 -7.47 -11.86
C GLN A 6 19.58 -8.80 -12.44
N PRO A 7 19.21 -9.96 -11.87
CA PRO A 7 19.52 -11.27 -12.43
C PRO A 7 18.67 -11.55 -13.68
N ALA A 8 18.73 -10.65 -14.67
CA ALA A 8 17.95 -10.70 -15.90
C ALA A 8 18.76 -10.29 -17.12
N LYS A 9 18.43 -10.89 -18.27
CA LYS A 9 19.07 -10.60 -19.55
C LYS A 9 18.65 -9.22 -20.05
N LYS A 10 19.62 -8.36 -20.40
CA LYS A 10 19.32 -7.09 -21.08
C LYS A 10 18.74 -7.36 -22.47
N SER A 11 17.69 -6.64 -22.82
CA SER A 11 17.07 -6.71 -24.13
C SER A 11 18.07 -6.30 -25.21
N TYR A 12 17.97 -6.92 -26.39
CA TYR A 12 18.83 -6.68 -27.55
C TYR A 12 18.94 -5.17 -27.87
N PHE A 13 17.81 -4.48 -27.88
CA PHE A 13 17.70 -3.05 -28.20
C PHE A 13 18.31 -2.12 -27.16
N PHE A 14 18.68 -2.61 -25.98
CA PHE A 14 19.26 -1.82 -24.89
C PHE A 14 20.75 -2.16 -24.65
N GLY A 15 21.34 -2.96 -25.54
CA GLY A 15 22.75 -3.35 -25.45
C GLY A 15 23.28 -3.80 -26.80
N LYS A 16 23.17 -5.10 -27.09
CA LYS A 16 23.80 -5.76 -28.25
C LYS A 16 23.44 -5.13 -29.61
N GLY A 17 22.25 -4.55 -29.75
CA GLY A 17 21.84 -3.86 -30.98
C GLY A 17 22.80 -2.74 -31.38
N TYR A 18 23.27 -1.93 -30.43
CA TYR A 18 24.23 -0.86 -30.71
C TYR A 18 25.60 -1.41 -31.14
N SER A 19 26.07 -2.49 -30.49
CA SER A 19 27.34 -3.11 -30.87
C SER A 19 27.27 -3.76 -32.25
N ASP A 20 26.15 -4.38 -32.61
CA ASP A 20 25.98 -5.02 -33.91
C ASP A 20 25.92 -3.98 -35.05
N VAL A 21 25.30 -2.82 -34.82
CA VAL A 21 25.34 -1.68 -35.76
C VAL A 21 26.77 -1.21 -35.98
N LEU A 22 27.52 -0.99 -34.89
CA LEU A 22 28.93 -0.56 -34.97
C LEU A 22 29.80 -1.59 -35.69
N ASN A 23 29.62 -2.87 -35.38
CA ASN A 23 30.36 -3.96 -36.02
C ASN A 23 30.03 -4.09 -37.51
N THR A 24 28.77 -3.89 -37.88
CA THR A 24 28.32 -3.91 -39.29
C THR A 24 28.97 -2.78 -40.08
N ILE A 25 28.98 -1.56 -39.53
CA ILE A 25 29.63 -0.40 -40.14
C ILE A 25 31.13 -0.65 -40.26
N ARG A 26 31.78 -1.07 -39.16
CA ARG A 26 33.22 -1.37 -39.15
C ARG A 26 33.59 -2.43 -40.19
N GLY A 27 32.81 -3.50 -40.28
CA GLY A 27 33.01 -4.56 -41.28
C GLY A 27 32.77 -4.10 -42.72
N ALA A 28 31.83 -3.17 -42.95
CA ALA A 28 31.62 -2.56 -44.27
C ALA A 28 32.85 -1.74 -44.70
N TRP A 29 33.37 -0.89 -43.81
CA TRP A 29 34.58 -0.10 -44.06
C TRP A 29 35.82 -0.98 -44.26
N GLN A 30 35.99 -2.00 -43.41
CA GLN A 30 37.11 -2.92 -43.53
C GLN A 30 37.11 -3.64 -44.89
N ARG A 31 35.97 -4.18 -45.33
CA ARG A 31 35.84 -4.81 -46.65
C ARG A 31 36.07 -3.83 -47.81
N ASN A 32 35.66 -2.57 -47.68
CA ASN A 32 35.95 -1.55 -48.69
C ASN A 32 37.46 -1.32 -48.81
N PHE A 33 38.19 -1.21 -47.70
CA PHE A 33 39.65 -1.05 -47.72
C PHE A 33 40.40 -2.32 -48.12
N ASP A 34 39.93 -3.51 -47.71
CA ASP A 34 40.55 -4.79 -48.09
C ASP A 34 40.50 -5.01 -49.61
N SER A 35 39.49 -4.46 -50.30
CA SER A 35 39.41 -4.50 -51.76
C SER A 35 40.57 -3.77 -52.46
N ILE A 36 41.22 -2.80 -51.80
CA ILE A 36 42.43 -2.12 -52.28
C ILE A 36 43.63 -3.08 -52.32
N GLY A 37 43.73 -3.98 -51.33
CA GLY A 37 44.78 -5.00 -51.26
C GLY A 37 44.83 -5.87 -52.52
N ARG A 38 43.66 -6.25 -53.05
CA ARG A 38 43.55 -7.03 -54.29
C ARG A 38 44.16 -6.32 -55.51
N TYR A 39 44.00 -5.00 -55.62
CA TYR A 39 44.61 -4.24 -56.70
C TYR A 39 46.12 -4.05 -56.52
N LYS A 40 46.58 -3.98 -55.26
CA LYS A 40 48.01 -3.98 -54.94
C LYS A 40 48.68 -5.30 -55.35
N ASP A 41 48.02 -6.43 -55.11
CA ASP A 41 48.49 -7.75 -55.52
C ASP A 41 48.53 -7.88 -57.05
N ASN A 42 47.49 -7.42 -57.75
CA ASN A 42 47.47 -7.35 -59.22
C ASN A 42 48.62 -6.50 -59.80
N ILE A 43 49.03 -5.42 -59.11
CA ILE A 43 50.18 -4.59 -59.50
C ILE A 43 51.50 -5.32 -59.26
N ALA A 44 51.60 -6.13 -58.21
CA ALA A 44 52.77 -6.95 -57.93
C ALA A 44 52.94 -8.04 -59.01
N ASP A 45 51.86 -8.68 -59.42
CA ASP A 45 51.86 -9.72 -60.47
C ASP A 45 52.11 -9.14 -61.87
N ALA A 46 51.65 -7.91 -62.13
CA ALA A 46 51.90 -7.22 -63.39
C ALA A 46 53.39 -7.03 -63.71
N LYS A 47 54.28 -7.01 -62.69
CA LYS A 47 55.74 -6.87 -62.85
C LYS A 47 56.39 -7.97 -63.69
N TYR A 48 55.72 -9.12 -63.83
CA TYR A 48 56.21 -10.25 -64.64
C TYR A 48 55.76 -10.18 -66.12
N SER A 49 55.03 -9.13 -66.51
CA SER A 49 54.59 -8.89 -67.89
C SER A 49 55.53 -7.95 -68.65
N GLY A 50 55.53 -8.00 -69.99
CA GLY A 50 56.39 -7.15 -70.83
C GLY A 50 56.14 -5.64 -70.63
N LYS A 51 57.16 -4.79 -70.89
CA LYS A 51 57.19 -3.35 -70.55
C LYS A 51 55.91 -2.56 -70.91
N GLY A 52 55.31 -2.79 -72.07
CA GLY A 52 54.07 -2.11 -72.49
C GLY A 52 52.82 -2.58 -71.74
N SER A 53 52.72 -3.88 -71.48
CA SER A 53 51.62 -4.49 -70.71
C SER A 53 51.67 -4.06 -69.25
N PHE A 54 52.87 -3.94 -68.68
CA PHE A 54 53.08 -3.49 -67.31
C PHE A 54 52.56 -2.05 -67.07
N ILE A 55 52.92 -1.09 -67.94
CA ILE A 55 52.48 0.31 -67.79
C ILE A 55 50.96 0.42 -67.86
N PHE A 56 50.34 -0.31 -68.80
CA PHE A 56 48.89 -0.32 -68.96
C PHE A 56 48.17 -0.92 -67.74
N GLN A 57 48.62 -2.08 -67.26
CA GLN A 57 48.06 -2.72 -66.05
C GLN A 57 48.28 -1.87 -64.80
N LEU A 58 49.41 -1.16 -64.70
CA LEU A 58 49.69 -0.26 -63.59
C LEU A 58 48.72 0.93 -63.57
N ILE A 59 48.51 1.60 -64.70
CA ILE A 59 47.57 2.73 -64.81
C ILE A 59 46.14 2.28 -64.48
N LEU A 60 45.68 1.15 -65.04
CA LEU A 60 44.35 0.62 -64.78
C LEU A 60 44.12 0.28 -63.30
N ASN A 61 45.04 -0.43 -62.65
CA ASN A 61 44.88 -0.81 -61.25
C ASN A 61 45.00 0.42 -60.31
N VAL A 62 45.81 1.42 -60.64
CA VAL A 62 45.88 2.69 -59.88
C VAL A 62 44.57 3.48 -60.01
N LEU A 63 44.01 3.60 -61.22
CA LEU A 63 42.71 4.22 -61.43
C LEU A 63 41.59 3.46 -60.71
N ALA A 64 41.62 2.12 -60.72
CA ALA A 64 40.69 1.30 -59.97
C ALA A 64 40.80 1.52 -58.45
N MET A 65 42.02 1.62 -57.91
CA MET A 65 42.23 1.95 -56.49
C MET A 65 41.69 3.34 -56.14
N ILE A 66 41.96 4.36 -56.96
CA ILE A 66 41.42 5.72 -56.75
C ILE A 66 39.89 5.69 -56.80
N SER A 67 39.32 4.95 -57.75
CA SER A 67 37.86 4.79 -57.88
C SER A 67 37.25 4.13 -56.63
N VAL A 68 37.87 3.09 -56.09
CA VAL A 68 37.42 2.43 -54.85
C VAL A 68 37.56 3.36 -53.64
N ILE A 69 38.67 4.09 -53.53
CA ILE A 69 38.88 5.05 -52.43
C ILE A 69 37.84 6.16 -52.46
N VAL A 70 37.53 6.72 -53.63
CA VAL A 70 36.59 7.84 -53.75
C VAL A 70 35.14 7.34 -53.78
N PHE A 71 34.75 6.61 -54.83
CA PHE A 71 33.37 6.20 -55.03
C PHE A 71 32.96 5.07 -54.06
N GLY A 72 33.85 4.12 -53.78
CA GLY A 72 33.58 3.04 -52.83
C GLY A 72 33.39 3.56 -51.40
N SER A 73 34.21 4.52 -50.95
CA SER A 73 34.02 5.16 -49.63
C SER A 73 32.75 6.00 -49.57
N ILE A 74 32.40 6.74 -50.62
CA ILE A 74 31.13 7.51 -50.69
C ILE A 74 29.93 6.56 -50.58
N ILE A 75 29.90 5.49 -51.38
CA ILE A 75 28.82 4.50 -51.34
C ILE A 75 28.74 3.84 -49.95
N THR A 76 29.89 3.42 -49.39
CA THR A 76 29.94 2.80 -48.06
C THR A 76 29.44 3.75 -46.97
N ALA A 77 29.77 5.05 -47.05
CA ALA A 77 29.29 6.06 -46.13
C ALA A 77 27.77 6.27 -46.25
N VAL A 78 27.23 6.38 -47.47
CA VAL A 78 25.79 6.54 -47.71
C VAL A 78 25.01 5.33 -47.21
N VAL A 79 25.45 4.11 -47.54
CA VAL A 79 24.79 2.87 -47.07
C VAL A 79 24.87 2.75 -45.55
N SER A 80 26.02 3.08 -44.95
CA SER A 80 26.17 3.09 -43.48
C SER A 80 25.21 4.09 -42.84
N PHE A 81 25.07 5.28 -43.41
CA PHE A 81 24.14 6.30 -42.94
C PHE A 81 22.68 5.83 -43.03
N ILE A 82 22.27 5.26 -44.18
CA ILE A 82 20.92 4.70 -44.36
C ILE A 82 20.66 3.61 -43.32
N ASN A 83 21.61 2.69 -43.10
CA ASN A 83 21.49 1.64 -42.09
C ASN A 83 21.31 2.21 -40.67
N ILE A 84 22.10 3.23 -40.30
CA ILE A 84 21.94 3.92 -39.02
C ILE A 84 20.54 4.51 -38.89
N VAL A 85 20.05 5.22 -39.92
CA VAL A 85 18.72 5.84 -39.90
C VAL A 85 17.62 4.79 -39.74
N VAL A 86 17.65 3.71 -40.50
CA VAL A 86 16.66 2.62 -40.41
C VAL A 86 16.64 2.00 -39.01
N VAL A 87 17.82 1.70 -38.45
CA VAL A 87 17.90 1.12 -37.11
C VAL A 87 17.45 2.11 -36.04
N LEU A 88 17.83 3.38 -36.13
CA LEU A 88 17.39 4.42 -35.18
C LEU A 88 15.87 4.61 -35.22
N VAL A 89 15.25 4.60 -36.40
CA VAL A 89 13.78 4.67 -36.53
C VAL A 89 13.13 3.47 -35.87
N MET A 90 13.61 2.25 -36.14
CA MET A 90 13.08 1.03 -35.53
C MET A 90 13.25 1.04 -34.00
N MET A 91 14.41 1.45 -33.51
CA MET A 91 14.68 1.59 -32.08
C MET A 91 13.76 2.63 -31.44
N SER A 92 13.54 3.77 -32.11
CA SER A 92 12.64 4.83 -31.64
C SER A 92 11.21 4.31 -31.41
N PHE A 93 10.66 3.53 -32.35
CA PHE A 93 9.35 2.89 -32.16
C PHE A 93 9.32 1.94 -30.95
N ILE A 94 10.38 1.17 -30.75
CA ILE A 94 10.50 0.26 -29.60
C ILE A 94 10.60 1.04 -28.28
N TYR A 95 11.39 2.11 -28.23
CA TYR A 95 11.52 3.00 -27.08
C TYR A 95 10.20 3.72 -26.76
N LEU A 96 9.44 4.12 -27.78
CA LEU A 96 8.12 4.72 -27.62
C LEU A 96 7.13 3.72 -27.04
N GLY A 97 7.05 2.51 -27.61
CA GLY A 97 6.20 1.43 -27.09
C GLY A 97 6.55 1.06 -25.66
N PHE A 98 7.84 0.99 -25.33
CA PHE A 98 8.33 0.81 -23.96
C PHE A 98 7.83 1.92 -23.02
N SER A 99 8.02 3.19 -23.42
CA SER A 99 7.65 4.35 -22.61
C SER A 99 6.15 4.35 -22.32
N ILE A 100 5.33 4.02 -23.32
CA ILE A 100 3.87 3.92 -23.17
C ILE A 100 3.51 2.81 -22.18
N ILE A 101 4.04 1.60 -22.34
CA ILE A 101 3.70 0.47 -21.46
C ILE A 101 4.16 0.73 -20.03
N TRP A 102 5.39 1.21 -19.86
CA TRP A 102 5.93 1.58 -18.55
C TRP A 102 5.08 2.68 -17.88
N LEU A 103 4.69 3.70 -18.64
CA LEU A 103 3.84 4.78 -18.14
C LEU A 103 2.45 4.26 -17.77
N THR A 104 1.86 3.38 -18.57
CA THR A 104 0.55 2.78 -18.25
C THR A 104 0.59 1.89 -16.99
N ASP A 105 1.65 1.12 -16.76
CA ASP A 105 1.84 0.33 -15.54
C ASP A 105 1.94 1.25 -14.31
N ARG A 106 2.71 2.34 -14.41
CA ARG A 106 2.86 3.34 -13.34
C ARG A 106 1.57 4.09 -13.06
N ILE A 107 0.88 4.55 -14.10
CA ILE A 107 -0.43 5.20 -13.96
C ILE A 107 -1.45 4.23 -13.35
N TYR A 108 -1.43 2.96 -13.75
CA TYR A 108 -2.31 1.95 -13.17
C TYR A 108 -2.09 1.79 -11.66
N LEU A 109 -0.83 1.57 -11.23
CA LEU A 109 -0.49 1.44 -9.81
C LEU A 109 -0.87 2.69 -9.01
N MET A 110 -0.54 3.88 -9.52
CA MET A 110 -0.88 5.15 -8.86
C MET A 110 -2.40 5.39 -8.79
N ARG A 111 -3.12 5.18 -9.89
CA ARG A 111 -4.57 5.46 -9.97
C ARG A 111 -5.38 4.47 -9.16
N LYS A 112 -4.93 3.21 -9.06
CA LYS A 112 -5.54 2.19 -8.22
C LYS A 112 -5.05 2.21 -6.77
N LYS A 113 -4.07 3.07 -6.44
CA LYS A 113 -3.44 3.17 -5.12
C LYS A 113 -2.90 1.82 -4.63
N ILE A 114 -2.35 1.02 -5.54
CA ILE A 114 -1.74 -0.27 -5.22
C ILE A 114 -0.35 -0.02 -4.67
N PHE A 115 -0.09 -0.55 -3.47
CA PHE A 115 1.23 -0.59 -2.88
C PHE A 115 1.27 -1.75 -1.88
N THR A 116 2.48 -2.22 -1.60
CA THR A 116 2.70 -3.33 -0.68
C THR A 116 3.17 -2.78 0.66
N ALA A 117 2.43 -3.11 1.71
CA ALA A 117 2.80 -2.86 3.09
C ALA A 117 3.21 -4.18 3.75
N CYS A 118 4.42 -4.23 4.30
CA CYS A 118 4.87 -5.44 4.99
C CYS A 118 4.15 -5.61 6.33
N HIS A 119 3.52 -6.76 6.57
CA HIS A 119 2.85 -7.04 7.85
C HIS A 119 3.81 -7.13 9.04
N GLU A 120 5.10 -7.43 8.81
CA GLU A 120 6.12 -7.55 9.86
C GLU A 120 6.80 -6.19 10.11
N CYS A 121 7.65 -5.73 9.19
CA CYS A 121 8.43 -4.49 9.35
C CYS A 121 7.67 -3.20 9.01
N LYS A 122 6.42 -3.30 8.54
CA LYS A 122 5.51 -2.17 8.25
C LYS A 122 5.98 -1.21 7.16
N GLU A 123 7.12 -1.47 6.53
CA GLU A 123 7.66 -0.66 5.44
C GLU A 123 6.75 -0.71 4.21
N LYS A 124 6.61 0.46 3.58
CA LYS A 124 5.89 0.63 2.33
C LYS A 124 6.82 0.46 1.14
N SER A 125 6.40 -0.36 0.19
CA SER A 125 7.08 -0.51 -1.10
C SER A 125 6.06 -0.42 -2.23
N LEU A 126 6.45 0.18 -3.36
CA LEU A 126 5.55 0.26 -4.51
C LEU A 126 5.34 -1.10 -5.16
N ILE A 127 6.41 -1.89 -5.23
CA ILE A 127 6.39 -3.28 -5.66
C ILE A 127 7.28 -4.10 -4.72
N PRO A 128 6.91 -5.35 -4.42
CA PRO A 128 7.75 -6.24 -3.63
C PRO A 128 8.91 -6.78 -4.46
N THR A 129 9.83 -7.48 -3.80
CA THR A 129 10.84 -8.28 -4.50
C THR A 129 10.22 -9.60 -4.88
N TYR A 130 10.18 -9.90 -6.18
CA TYR A 130 9.65 -11.16 -6.67
C TYR A 130 10.72 -12.25 -6.67
N ILE A 131 10.31 -13.51 -6.57
CA ILE A 131 11.18 -14.68 -6.61
C ILE A 131 10.93 -15.44 -7.91
N CYS A 132 12.01 -15.84 -8.59
CA CYS A 132 11.92 -16.72 -9.75
C CYS A 132 11.46 -18.13 -9.33
N PRO A 133 10.37 -18.68 -9.87
CA PRO A 133 9.85 -19.98 -9.46
C PRO A 133 10.77 -21.15 -9.83
N LYS A 134 11.66 -20.96 -10.82
CA LYS A 134 12.56 -22.01 -11.30
C LYS A 134 13.90 -22.07 -10.54
N CYS A 135 14.44 -20.91 -10.15
CA CYS A 135 15.81 -20.84 -9.59
C CYS A 135 15.93 -20.04 -8.29
N GLY A 136 14.83 -19.48 -7.76
CA GLY A 136 14.84 -18.70 -6.52
C GLY A 136 15.48 -17.31 -6.61
N ALA A 137 15.94 -16.87 -7.79
CA ALA A 137 16.60 -15.58 -7.96
C ALA A 137 15.71 -14.40 -7.59
N LYS A 138 16.27 -13.42 -6.88
CA LYS A 138 15.56 -12.25 -6.35
C LYS A 138 15.49 -11.12 -7.36
N HIS A 139 14.29 -10.60 -7.53
CA HIS A 139 13.93 -9.70 -8.60
C HIS A 139 13.33 -8.41 -8.03
N THR A 140 14.19 -7.52 -7.53
CA THR A 140 13.81 -6.32 -6.75
C THR A 140 13.10 -5.24 -7.56
N ASN A 141 13.23 -5.24 -8.88
CA ASN A 141 12.51 -4.31 -9.76
C ASN A 141 11.94 -5.03 -10.98
N LEU A 142 10.90 -5.83 -10.75
CA LEU A 142 10.14 -6.51 -11.82
C LEU A 142 9.12 -5.56 -12.46
N THR A 143 9.61 -4.53 -13.15
CA THR A 143 8.78 -3.61 -13.96
C THR A 143 9.20 -3.63 -15.43
N PRO A 144 8.35 -3.16 -16.35
CA PRO A 144 8.74 -3.00 -17.75
C PRO A 144 10.01 -2.15 -17.83
N GLY A 145 11.01 -2.60 -18.60
CA GLY A 145 12.32 -1.96 -18.57
C GLY A 145 13.31 -2.53 -19.57
N VAL A 146 14.58 -2.17 -19.36
CA VAL A 146 15.73 -2.62 -20.16
C VAL A 146 15.90 -4.15 -20.19
N TYR A 147 15.31 -4.85 -19.23
CA TYR A 147 15.35 -6.31 -19.11
C TYR A 147 14.17 -7.02 -19.81
N GLY A 148 13.15 -6.28 -20.25
CA GLY A 148 11.94 -6.85 -20.85
C GLY A 148 10.72 -5.95 -20.68
N ILE A 149 9.80 -5.96 -21.67
CA ILE A 149 8.60 -5.12 -21.68
C ILE A 149 7.41 -5.83 -21.05
N LEU A 150 7.01 -6.97 -21.60
CA LEU A 150 5.91 -7.81 -21.09
C LEU A 150 6.41 -8.96 -20.22
N LYS A 151 7.56 -9.51 -20.59
CA LYS A 151 8.28 -10.54 -19.87
C LYS A 151 9.77 -10.22 -19.90
N ARG A 152 10.50 -10.65 -18.87
CA ARG A 152 11.96 -10.63 -18.81
C ARG A 152 12.50 -12.02 -18.60
N THR A 153 13.68 -12.28 -19.14
CA THR A 153 14.35 -13.57 -19.00
C THR A 153 15.28 -13.56 -17.79
N CYS A 154 15.03 -14.44 -16.83
CA CYS A 154 15.90 -14.67 -15.68
C CYS A 154 17.20 -15.36 -16.13
N VAL A 155 18.34 -14.87 -15.64
CA VAL A 155 19.64 -15.51 -15.88
C VAL A 155 20.08 -16.40 -14.72
N GLY A 156 19.49 -16.24 -13.52
CA GLY A 156 19.94 -16.88 -12.29
C GLY A 156 20.86 -15.96 -11.47
N GLU A 157 21.05 -16.27 -10.19
CA GLU A 157 22.06 -15.59 -9.35
C GLU A 157 23.43 -16.25 -9.47
N ASP A 158 23.46 -17.56 -9.75
CA ASP A 158 24.70 -18.31 -9.96
C ASP A 158 25.26 -18.05 -11.37
N PRO A 159 26.49 -17.50 -11.49
CA PRO A 159 27.14 -17.30 -12.79
C PRO A 159 27.32 -18.58 -13.60
N ASN A 160 27.34 -19.75 -12.94
CA ASN A 160 27.59 -21.05 -13.57
C ASN A 160 26.30 -21.74 -14.05
N SER A 161 25.12 -21.19 -13.75
CA SER A 161 23.83 -21.82 -14.07
C SER A 161 22.86 -20.84 -14.70
N TYR A 162 22.54 -21.04 -15.98
CA TYR A 162 21.58 -20.22 -16.71
C TYR A 162 20.14 -20.69 -16.49
N CYS A 163 19.32 -19.85 -15.85
CA CYS A 163 17.92 -20.18 -15.56
C CYS A 163 17.02 -20.22 -16.81
N GLY A 164 16.96 -19.12 -17.57
CA GLY A 164 16.14 -18.98 -18.78
C GLY A 164 14.64 -18.75 -18.58
N GLU A 165 14.16 -18.69 -17.33
CA GLU A 165 12.73 -18.53 -17.01
C GLU A 165 12.18 -17.17 -17.46
N GLN A 166 10.94 -17.12 -17.96
CA GLN A 166 10.32 -15.89 -18.48
C GLN A 166 9.35 -15.31 -17.46
N LEU A 167 9.80 -14.28 -16.74
CA LEU A 167 9.01 -13.64 -15.69
C LEU A 167 8.16 -12.50 -16.24
N PRO A 168 6.85 -12.45 -15.97
CA PRO A 168 6.00 -11.34 -16.36
C PRO A 168 6.37 -10.04 -15.64
N THR A 169 6.40 -8.93 -16.37
CA THR A 169 6.85 -7.62 -15.85
C THR A 169 5.70 -6.63 -15.60
N THR A 170 4.48 -6.91 -16.08
CA THR A 170 3.31 -6.02 -15.99
C THR A 170 2.19 -6.60 -15.12
N PHE A 171 1.37 -5.71 -14.53
CA PHE A 171 0.22 -6.09 -13.69
C PHE A 171 -0.79 -7.03 -14.38
N PHE A 172 -1.03 -6.84 -15.68
CA PHE A 172 -2.02 -7.62 -16.45
C PHE A 172 -1.47 -8.96 -16.98
N ASN A 173 -0.15 -9.19 -16.91
CA ASN A 173 0.48 -10.38 -17.46
C ASN A 173 0.83 -11.42 -16.37
N GLY A 174 0.15 -11.35 -15.21
CA GLY A 174 0.32 -12.35 -14.14
C GLY A 174 1.50 -12.11 -13.20
N ARG A 175 2.09 -10.91 -13.18
CA ARG A 175 3.14 -10.54 -12.21
C ARG A 175 2.74 -10.83 -10.76
N ARG A 176 1.48 -10.54 -10.42
CA ARG A 176 0.88 -10.80 -9.09
C ARG A 176 0.84 -12.27 -8.64
N ASN A 177 1.05 -13.22 -9.55
CA ASN A 177 0.99 -14.65 -9.23
C ASN A 177 2.36 -15.19 -8.79
N LEU A 178 3.42 -14.37 -8.87
CA LEU A 178 4.76 -14.75 -8.45
C LEU A 178 4.88 -14.59 -6.93
N GLU A 179 5.65 -15.48 -6.31
CA GLU A 179 6.02 -15.34 -4.91
C GLU A 179 6.80 -14.04 -4.69
N ALA A 180 6.49 -13.38 -3.58
CA ALA A 180 6.98 -12.07 -3.25
C ALA A 180 7.53 -12.03 -1.82
N ILE A 181 8.59 -11.26 -1.62
CA ILE A 181 9.18 -10.97 -0.31
C ILE A 181 9.32 -9.46 -0.10
N CYS A 182 9.32 -9.04 1.15
CA CYS A 182 9.58 -7.67 1.53
C CYS A 182 11.00 -7.25 1.09
N PRO A 183 11.16 -6.11 0.38
CA PRO A 183 12.49 -5.66 -0.05
C PRO A 183 13.41 -5.23 1.12
N HIS A 184 12.86 -5.02 2.33
CA HIS A 184 13.63 -4.56 3.50
C HIS A 184 13.95 -5.68 4.48
N CYS A 185 12.94 -6.47 4.91
CA CYS A 185 13.12 -7.53 5.90
C CYS A 185 13.10 -8.95 5.31
N SER A 186 12.89 -9.10 3.99
CA SER A 186 12.78 -10.40 3.29
C SER A 186 11.65 -11.32 3.77
N THR A 187 10.74 -10.85 4.63
CA THR A 187 9.57 -11.63 5.04
C THR A 187 8.70 -11.98 3.82
N PRO A 188 8.23 -13.24 3.69
CA PRO A 188 7.28 -13.63 2.65
C PRO A 188 6.02 -12.78 2.69
N LEU A 189 5.57 -12.35 1.52
CA LEU A 189 4.37 -11.55 1.35
C LEU A 189 3.33 -12.34 0.58
N ALA A 190 2.13 -12.40 1.13
CA ALA A 190 0.96 -12.92 0.44
C ALA A 190 0.31 -11.86 -0.46
N ASP A 191 0.86 -10.64 -0.52
CA ASP A 191 0.29 -9.52 -1.27
C ASP A 191 0.38 -9.74 -2.78
N ARG A 192 -0.79 -9.79 -3.43
CA ARG A 192 -0.99 -10.06 -4.86
C ARG A 192 -1.30 -8.77 -5.64
N GLU A 193 -0.55 -7.70 -5.39
CA GLU A 193 -0.85 -6.35 -5.90
C GLU A 193 -2.24 -5.85 -5.48
N SER A 194 -2.54 -5.98 -4.18
CA SER A 194 -3.81 -5.58 -3.60
C SER A 194 -3.89 -4.06 -3.34
N VAL A 195 -5.09 -3.56 -3.08
CA VAL A 195 -5.28 -2.19 -2.55
C VAL A 195 -5.41 -2.30 -1.03
N PRO A 196 -4.42 -1.82 -0.27
CA PRO A 196 -4.45 -1.89 1.18
C PRO A 196 -5.44 -0.87 1.77
N ILE A 197 -6.12 -1.28 2.83
CA ILE A 197 -6.95 -0.45 3.71
C ILE A 197 -6.46 -0.65 5.13
N CYS A 198 -5.77 0.35 5.66
CA CYS A 198 -5.11 0.34 6.94
C CYS A 198 -5.84 1.27 7.90
N ILE A 199 -6.49 0.68 8.91
CA ILE A 199 -7.21 1.40 9.96
C ILE A 199 -6.55 1.10 11.32
N PRO A 200 -5.68 1.99 11.82
CA PRO A 200 -5.22 1.93 13.20
C PRO A 200 -6.34 2.25 14.20
N VAL A 201 -6.40 1.46 15.27
CA VAL A 201 -7.22 1.70 16.45
C VAL A 201 -6.31 2.21 17.56
N VAL A 202 -6.55 3.44 18.03
CA VAL A 202 -5.71 4.19 18.95
C VAL A 202 -6.49 4.53 20.20
N GLY A 203 -5.84 4.50 21.36
CA GLY A 203 -6.43 4.90 22.63
C GLY A 203 -5.66 4.34 23.82
N GLY A 204 -5.97 4.84 25.02
CA GLY A 204 -5.29 4.46 26.27
C GLY A 204 -5.36 2.97 26.61
N ARG A 205 -4.68 2.56 27.68
CA ARG A 205 -4.84 1.20 28.22
C ARG A 205 -6.29 0.93 28.57
N SER A 206 -6.75 -0.29 28.30
CA SER A 206 -8.05 -0.78 28.74
C SER A 206 -9.28 -0.02 28.21
N VAL A 207 -9.12 0.85 27.20
CA VAL A 207 -10.26 1.56 26.58
C VAL A 207 -11.16 0.67 25.70
N GLY A 208 -10.82 -0.61 25.54
CA GLY A 208 -11.61 -1.57 24.75
C GLY A 208 -11.14 -1.78 23.31
N LYS A 209 -9.90 -1.40 22.94
CA LYS A 209 -9.35 -1.59 21.58
C LYS A 209 -9.41 -3.03 21.09
N THR A 210 -8.87 -3.96 21.86
CA THR A 210 -8.85 -5.37 21.51
C THR A 210 -10.27 -5.92 21.37
N ALA A 211 -11.18 -5.60 22.30
CA ALA A 211 -12.59 -5.99 22.21
C ALA A 211 -13.28 -5.42 20.94
N PHE A 212 -12.99 -4.16 20.59
CA PHE A 212 -13.50 -3.53 19.37
C PHE A 212 -13.00 -4.25 18.10
N ILE A 213 -11.71 -4.58 18.04
CA ILE A 213 -11.12 -5.31 16.91
C ILE A 213 -11.71 -6.72 16.83
N THR A 214 -11.87 -7.42 17.94
CA THR A 214 -12.52 -8.74 18.03
C THR A 214 -13.94 -8.68 17.49
N ALA A 215 -14.76 -7.76 18.01
CA ALA A 215 -16.15 -7.59 17.59
C ALA A 215 -16.26 -7.24 16.10
N PHE A 216 -15.48 -6.25 15.63
CA PHE A 216 -15.46 -5.86 14.22
C PHE A 216 -15.05 -7.02 13.32
N SER A 217 -13.97 -7.73 13.68
CA SER A 217 -13.43 -8.80 12.85
C SER A 217 -14.42 -9.94 12.69
N LYS A 218 -15.11 -10.30 13.78
CA LYS A 218 -16.13 -11.36 13.79
C LYS A 218 -17.36 -10.96 12.98
N GLU A 219 -17.99 -9.82 13.29
CA GLU A 219 -19.19 -9.35 12.57
C GLU A 219 -18.90 -9.07 11.08
N PHE A 220 -17.72 -8.51 10.76
CA PHE A 220 -17.38 -8.23 9.37
C PHE A 220 -17.19 -9.50 8.54
N ILE A 221 -16.46 -10.50 9.06
CA ILE A 221 -16.14 -11.72 8.32
C ILE A 221 -17.35 -12.64 8.21
N ASP A 222 -18.17 -12.73 9.27
CA ASP A 222 -19.26 -13.71 9.33
C ASP A 222 -20.61 -13.15 8.83
N GLU A 223 -20.83 -11.83 8.91
CA GLU A 223 -22.12 -11.23 8.56
C GLU A 223 -22.01 -10.28 7.38
N VAL A 224 -21.10 -9.29 7.46
CA VAL A 224 -20.98 -8.26 6.42
C VAL A 224 -20.47 -8.86 5.11
N ALA A 225 -19.32 -9.54 5.11
CA ALA A 225 -18.75 -10.06 3.87
C ALA A 225 -19.70 -11.05 3.15
N PRO A 226 -20.31 -12.04 3.83
CA PRO A 226 -21.27 -12.94 3.19
C PRO A 226 -22.52 -12.25 2.68
N SER A 227 -23.11 -11.31 3.45
CA SER A 227 -24.31 -10.57 3.00
C SER A 227 -24.07 -9.74 1.75
N LYS A 228 -22.82 -9.30 1.54
CA LYS A 228 -22.38 -8.57 0.34
C LYS A 228 -21.81 -9.46 -0.76
N HIS A 229 -21.88 -10.78 -0.61
CA HIS A 229 -21.32 -11.76 -1.54
C HIS A 229 -19.81 -11.53 -1.76
N TRP A 230 -19.11 -11.15 -0.70
CA TRP A 230 -17.66 -11.04 -0.68
C TRP A 230 -17.06 -12.30 -0.07
N GLU A 231 -15.90 -12.67 -0.59
CA GLU A 231 -15.09 -13.74 -0.03
C GLU A 231 -13.95 -13.12 0.78
N THR A 232 -13.66 -13.70 1.94
CA THR A 232 -12.53 -13.32 2.78
C THR A 232 -11.45 -14.40 2.74
N GLU A 233 -10.18 -14.00 2.69
CA GLU A 233 -9.03 -14.91 2.79
C GLU A 233 -8.08 -14.34 3.84
N PHE A 234 -7.73 -15.11 4.88
CA PHE A 234 -6.75 -14.65 5.87
C PHE A 234 -5.39 -14.41 5.22
N TYR A 235 -4.66 -13.40 5.69
CA TYR A 235 -3.39 -13.03 5.08
C TYR A 235 -2.34 -14.15 5.13
N ASN A 236 -2.32 -14.92 6.22
CA ASN A 236 -1.50 -16.12 6.38
C ASN A 236 -2.06 -17.03 7.50
N ALA A 237 -1.49 -18.22 7.67
CA ALA A 237 -1.89 -19.18 8.71
C ALA A 237 -1.78 -18.61 10.14
N ASN A 238 -0.87 -17.66 10.39
CA ASN A 238 -0.78 -17.00 11.69
C ASN A 238 -2.01 -16.11 11.94
N LYS A 239 -2.46 -15.33 10.95
CA LYS A 239 -3.67 -14.51 11.05
C LYS A 239 -4.93 -15.35 11.17
N GLU A 240 -4.97 -16.51 10.51
CA GLU A 240 -6.05 -17.49 10.69
C GLU A 240 -6.10 -18.01 12.14
N ASN A 241 -4.96 -18.29 12.77
CA ASN A 241 -4.93 -18.69 14.18
C ASN A 241 -5.37 -17.56 15.11
N ILE A 242 -4.96 -16.31 14.84
CA ILE A 242 -5.48 -15.13 15.57
C ILE A 242 -7.00 -15.04 15.43
N TYR A 243 -7.57 -15.39 14.26
CA TYR A 243 -9.02 -15.41 14.11
C TYR A 243 -9.69 -16.46 15.02
N LYS A 244 -9.11 -17.65 15.17
CA LYS A 244 -9.64 -18.67 16.09
C LYS A 244 -9.66 -18.17 17.55
N GLU A 245 -8.65 -17.38 17.94
CA GLU A 245 -8.63 -16.72 19.25
C GLU A 245 -9.73 -15.65 19.36
N ILE A 246 -9.93 -14.85 18.31
CA ILE A 246 -11.03 -13.87 18.21
C ILE A 246 -12.39 -14.57 18.36
N GLU A 247 -12.60 -15.70 17.68
CA GLU A 247 -13.84 -16.46 17.77
C GLU A 247 -14.07 -16.99 19.18
N GLN A 248 -13.02 -17.51 19.83
CA GLN A 248 -13.11 -17.99 21.20
C GLN A 248 -13.46 -16.85 22.16
N ASP A 249 -12.73 -15.73 22.09
CA ASP A 249 -12.95 -14.57 22.95
C ASP A 249 -14.35 -13.98 22.75
N TYR A 250 -14.83 -13.92 21.50
CA TYR A 250 -16.19 -13.47 21.16
C TYR A 250 -17.26 -14.38 21.81
N LEU A 251 -17.05 -15.70 21.80
CA LEU A 251 -17.98 -16.66 22.41
C LEU A 251 -17.98 -16.64 23.94
N THR A 252 -16.81 -16.46 24.56
CA THR A 252 -16.67 -16.52 26.02
C THR A 252 -16.92 -15.19 26.72
N GLY A 253 -16.92 -14.07 26.00
CA GLY A 253 -17.02 -12.75 26.64
C GLY A 253 -15.71 -12.26 27.23
N SER A 254 -14.61 -12.98 26.98
CA SER A 254 -13.29 -12.62 27.47
C SER A 254 -12.61 -11.66 26.50
N THR A 255 -11.66 -10.88 27.02
CA THR A 255 -10.72 -10.14 26.19
C THR A 255 -9.35 -10.38 26.78
N ARG A 256 -8.50 -11.11 26.08
CA ARG A 256 -7.11 -11.28 26.53
C ARG A 256 -6.37 -9.96 26.35
N MET A 257 -5.53 -9.62 27.32
CA MET A 257 -4.58 -8.52 27.11
C MET A 257 -3.64 -8.95 25.99
N THR A 258 -3.44 -8.07 25.01
CA THR A 258 -2.48 -8.34 23.93
C THR A 258 -1.09 -8.47 24.52
N ASP A 259 -0.54 -9.70 24.52
CA ASP A 259 0.81 -9.98 24.99
C ASP A 259 1.81 -9.23 24.10
N ARG A 260 2.58 -8.34 24.72
CA ARG A 260 3.63 -7.61 24.02
C ARG A 260 4.89 -8.47 23.97
N PRO A 261 5.51 -8.64 22.79
CA PRO A 261 6.87 -9.14 22.76
C PRO A 261 7.77 -8.15 23.52
N GLN A 262 8.50 -8.62 24.53
CA GLN A 262 9.53 -7.83 25.22
C GLN A 262 10.78 -7.59 24.34
N ASP A 263 10.81 -8.20 23.15
CA ASP A 263 11.87 -8.07 22.18
C ASP A 263 11.67 -6.79 21.35
N ILE A 264 12.58 -5.83 21.53
CA ILE A 264 12.62 -4.52 20.87
C ILE A 264 12.65 -4.65 19.34
N ASN A 265 13.04 -5.82 18.80
CA ASN A 265 13.12 -6.06 17.36
C ASN A 265 11.82 -6.62 16.74
N LYS A 266 10.81 -6.95 17.55
CA LYS A 266 9.51 -7.43 17.08
C LYS A 266 8.49 -6.29 17.12
N ALA A 267 7.65 -6.21 16.11
CA ALA A 267 6.66 -5.15 16.01
C ALA A 267 5.74 -5.13 17.24
N SER A 268 5.62 -3.99 17.91
CA SER A 268 4.79 -3.81 19.11
C SER A 268 3.29 -3.77 18.81
N SER A 269 2.93 -3.66 17.53
CA SER A 269 1.54 -3.65 17.03
C SER A 269 1.12 -5.00 16.45
N VAL A 270 0.12 -5.61 17.09
CA VAL A 270 -0.60 -6.75 16.52
C VAL A 270 -1.58 -6.22 15.47
N SER A 271 -1.52 -6.82 14.29
CA SER A 271 -2.47 -6.54 13.20
C SER A 271 -3.35 -7.74 12.96
N PHE A 272 -4.65 -7.53 12.81
CA PHE A 272 -5.53 -8.49 12.17
C PHE A 272 -5.60 -8.15 10.68
N SER A 273 -5.37 -9.13 9.80
CA SER A 273 -5.20 -8.87 8.37
C SER A 273 -5.79 -9.96 7.50
N PHE A 274 -6.60 -9.54 6.53
CA PHE A 274 -7.33 -10.42 5.63
C PHE A 274 -7.60 -9.72 4.31
N PHE A 275 -7.72 -10.51 3.24
CA PHE A 275 -8.15 -10.06 1.93
C PHE A 275 -9.67 -10.06 1.84
N VAL A 276 -10.22 -9.07 1.13
CA VAL A 276 -11.62 -9.02 0.72
C VAL A 276 -11.68 -9.08 -0.80
N LYS A 277 -12.41 -10.07 -1.30
CA LYS A 277 -12.56 -10.38 -2.72
C LYS A 277 -14.03 -10.28 -3.12
N GLY A 278 -14.25 -9.99 -4.40
CA GLY A 278 -15.58 -9.93 -4.97
C GLY A 278 -15.53 -9.41 -6.40
N ALA A 279 -16.64 -9.49 -7.12
CA ALA A 279 -16.72 -9.02 -8.51
C ALA A 279 -16.30 -7.55 -8.66
N SER A 280 -16.67 -6.73 -7.67
CA SER A 280 -16.31 -5.31 -7.60
C SER A 280 -14.83 -5.08 -7.25
N PHE A 281 -14.17 -5.99 -6.53
CA PHE A 281 -12.81 -5.81 -6.03
C PHE A 281 -11.75 -6.44 -6.95
N LYS A 282 -11.52 -5.77 -8.09
CA LYS A 282 -10.39 -6.02 -8.99
C LYS A 282 -9.47 -4.79 -9.06
N PRO A 283 -8.23 -4.84 -8.53
CA PRO A 283 -7.65 -5.94 -7.72
C PRO A 283 -8.32 -6.06 -6.33
N GLU A 284 -7.95 -7.09 -5.57
CA GLU A 284 -8.47 -7.42 -4.23
C GLU A 284 -8.16 -6.30 -3.22
N ARG A 285 -8.86 -6.27 -2.09
CA ARG A 285 -8.57 -5.36 -0.97
C ARG A 285 -7.83 -6.12 0.11
N LEU A 286 -6.77 -5.54 0.67
CA LEU A 286 -6.07 -6.08 1.84
C LEU A 286 -6.38 -5.19 3.04
N VAL A 287 -7.18 -5.70 3.96
CA VAL A 287 -7.57 -4.97 5.17
C VAL A 287 -6.54 -5.24 6.26
N HIS A 288 -6.07 -4.18 6.89
CA HIS A 288 -5.23 -4.22 8.09
C HIS A 288 -5.90 -3.40 9.19
N VAL A 289 -6.30 -4.07 10.26
CA VAL A 289 -6.73 -3.42 11.50
C VAL A 289 -5.61 -3.56 12.51
N TYR A 290 -5.01 -2.43 12.89
CA TYR A 290 -3.88 -2.41 13.83
C TYR A 290 -4.36 -2.04 15.23
N ASP A 291 -4.03 -2.86 16.22
CA ASP A 291 -4.12 -2.45 17.62
C ASP A 291 -2.87 -1.63 17.97
N ILE A 292 -3.04 -0.32 18.17
CA ILE A 292 -1.94 0.54 18.58
C ILE A 292 -2.26 1.11 19.96
N ALA A 293 -1.43 0.76 20.94
CA ALA A 293 -1.61 1.23 22.30
C ALA A 293 -1.16 2.69 22.46
N GLY A 294 -2.02 3.52 23.06
CA GLY A 294 -1.78 4.95 23.31
C GLY A 294 -0.63 5.26 24.28
N GLU A 295 -0.25 4.30 25.12
CA GLU A 295 0.90 4.41 26.04
C GLU A 295 2.25 4.18 25.35
N VAL A 296 2.28 3.58 24.16
CA VAL A 296 3.50 3.48 23.34
C VAL A 296 4.01 4.88 22.97
N PHE A 297 3.12 5.89 22.98
CA PHE A 297 3.49 7.29 22.75
C PHE A 297 3.94 8.03 24.01
N THR A 298 3.58 7.57 25.22
CA THR A 298 3.96 8.27 26.45
C THR A 298 5.36 7.91 26.92
N ASP A 299 5.80 6.69 26.66
CA ASP A 299 7.01 6.17 27.30
C ASP A 299 8.29 6.35 26.47
N ASN A 300 8.23 6.84 25.22
CA ASN A 300 9.39 7.01 24.31
C ASN A 300 10.33 5.77 24.25
N SER A 301 9.87 4.61 24.71
CA SER A 301 10.70 3.45 25.04
C SER A 301 10.85 2.48 23.88
N GLU A 302 10.21 2.75 22.75
CA GLU A 302 10.36 2.01 21.51
C GLU A 302 10.99 2.88 20.41
N ASN A 303 12.13 2.40 19.90
CA ASN A 303 12.76 2.90 18.68
C ASN A 303 12.00 2.48 17.40
N GLU A 304 10.81 1.88 17.52
CA GLU A 304 10.02 1.46 16.37
C GLU A 304 9.36 2.68 15.72
N ILE A 305 9.86 3.05 14.54
CA ILE A 305 9.17 3.99 13.66
C ILE A 305 7.85 3.31 13.27
N GLN A 306 6.73 3.77 13.82
CA GLN A 306 5.39 3.22 13.58
C GLN A 306 4.88 3.53 12.16
N LYS A 307 5.57 3.01 11.14
CA LYS A 307 5.39 3.28 9.70
C LYS A 307 3.97 3.01 9.19
N GLN A 308 3.13 2.29 9.93
CA GLN A 308 1.71 2.06 9.63
C GLN A 308 0.95 3.38 9.41
N TYR A 309 1.33 4.46 10.10
CA TYR A 309 0.67 5.75 9.95
C TYR A 309 0.95 6.44 8.61
N GLU A 310 2.08 6.15 7.95
CA GLU A 310 2.45 6.79 6.67
C GLU A 310 1.43 6.48 5.56
N TYR A 311 0.68 5.39 5.72
CA TYR A 311 -0.28 4.91 4.74
C TYR A 311 -1.63 4.53 5.36
N CYS A 312 -2.00 5.09 6.51
CA CYS A 312 -3.35 4.90 7.05
C CYS A 312 -4.40 5.64 6.18
N GLN A 313 -5.55 5.00 5.96
CA GLN A 313 -6.67 5.62 5.21
C GLN A 313 -7.69 6.27 6.14
N GLY A 314 -7.62 5.98 7.43
CA GLY A 314 -8.52 6.50 8.45
C GLY A 314 -8.12 5.96 9.81
N ILE A 315 -8.55 6.61 10.89
CA ILE A 315 -8.13 6.28 12.25
C ILE A 315 -9.36 6.12 13.14
N VAL A 316 -9.36 5.11 14.01
CA VAL A 316 -10.32 4.99 15.11
C VAL A 316 -9.63 5.44 16.40
N LEU A 317 -10.13 6.50 17.03
CA LEU A 317 -9.68 6.94 18.35
C LEU A 317 -10.71 6.53 19.40
N MET A 318 -10.36 5.58 20.26
CA MET A 318 -11.21 5.08 21.31
C MET A 318 -11.03 5.85 22.62
N ILE A 319 -12.15 6.21 23.23
CA ILE A 319 -12.24 6.92 24.50
C ILE A 319 -13.02 6.06 25.49
N ASP A 320 -12.40 5.78 26.63
CA ASP A 320 -13.10 5.22 27.78
C ASP A 320 -13.80 6.37 28.54
N PRO A 321 -15.14 6.40 28.59
CA PRO A 321 -15.85 7.47 29.28
C PRO A 321 -15.48 7.53 30.78
N PHE A 322 -15.14 6.39 31.40
CA PHE A 322 -14.74 6.32 32.81
C PHE A 322 -13.29 6.77 33.06
N ALA A 323 -12.53 7.07 32.01
CA ALA A 323 -11.26 7.78 32.13
C ALA A 323 -11.46 9.28 32.46
N ILE A 324 -12.64 9.84 32.14
CA ILE A 324 -12.98 11.23 32.43
C ILE A 324 -13.34 11.36 33.93
N PRO A 325 -12.65 12.24 34.71
CA PRO A 325 -12.87 12.33 36.16
C PRO A 325 -14.32 12.61 36.56
N SER A 326 -15.04 13.48 35.84
CA SER A 326 -16.45 13.81 36.15
C SER A 326 -17.37 12.60 35.98
N VAL A 327 -17.21 11.86 34.87
CA VAL A 327 -17.99 10.66 34.57
C VAL A 327 -17.67 9.57 35.59
N ARG A 328 -16.39 9.34 35.88
CA ARG A 328 -15.96 8.36 36.88
C ARG A 328 -16.62 8.64 38.23
N HIS A 329 -16.51 9.87 38.73
CA HIS A 329 -17.07 10.23 40.02
C HIS A 329 -18.59 10.02 40.09
N ARG A 330 -19.31 10.28 38.99
CA ARG A 330 -20.76 10.08 38.90
C ARG A 330 -21.15 8.59 38.83
N CYS A 331 -20.35 7.77 38.16
CA CYS A 331 -20.70 6.41 37.78
C CYS A 331 -20.04 5.31 38.63
N GLU A 332 -19.04 5.64 39.47
CA GLU A 332 -18.23 4.66 40.21
C GLU A 332 -19.05 3.67 41.04
N SER A 333 -20.14 4.14 41.67
CA SER A 333 -21.03 3.29 42.47
C SER A 333 -21.87 2.28 41.66
N GLN A 334 -21.97 2.46 40.34
CA GLN A 334 -22.78 1.64 39.43
C GLN A 334 -21.93 0.68 38.59
N LEU A 335 -20.60 0.75 38.72
CA LEU A 335 -19.69 -0.10 37.97
C LEU A 335 -19.46 -1.43 38.69
N ALA A 336 -19.36 -2.52 37.92
CA ALA A 336 -18.92 -3.79 38.47
C ALA A 336 -17.44 -3.75 38.84
N PRO A 337 -16.97 -4.58 39.80
CA PRO A 337 -15.55 -4.63 40.16
C PRO A 337 -14.62 -4.88 38.97
N GLU A 338 -15.06 -5.71 38.01
CA GLU A 338 -14.33 -6.01 36.78
C GLU A 338 -14.19 -4.77 35.88
N ASP A 339 -15.24 -3.94 35.81
CA ASP A 339 -15.26 -2.72 35.01
C ASP A 339 -14.37 -1.64 35.63
N ILE A 340 -14.38 -1.52 36.97
CA ILE A 340 -13.50 -0.62 37.73
C ILE A 340 -12.03 -0.98 37.50
N ALA A 341 -11.69 -2.28 37.56
CA ALA A 341 -10.35 -2.76 37.28
C ALA A 341 -9.91 -2.47 35.83
N GLY A 342 -10.87 -2.36 34.91
CA GLY A 342 -10.69 -2.05 33.50
C GLY A 342 -10.63 -0.56 33.15
N ILE A 343 -10.73 0.36 34.11
CA ILE A 343 -10.73 1.81 33.81
C ILE A 343 -9.34 2.27 33.34
N GLY A 344 -9.31 2.98 32.21
CA GLY A 344 -8.10 3.65 31.72
C GLY A 344 -7.59 4.73 32.70
N LYS A 345 -6.30 4.69 33.03
CA LYS A 345 -5.66 5.67 33.94
C LYS A 345 -4.99 6.85 33.23
N ALA A 346 -4.83 6.76 31.91
CA ALA A 346 -4.12 7.77 31.12
C ALA A 346 -5.03 8.96 30.81
N ASP A 347 -4.45 10.16 30.83
CA ASP A 347 -5.15 11.38 30.43
C ASP A 347 -5.44 11.37 28.93
N ILE A 348 -6.70 11.65 28.57
CA ILE A 348 -7.19 11.61 27.19
C ILE A 348 -6.49 12.69 26.35
N ASN A 349 -6.28 13.89 26.91
CA ASN A 349 -5.59 14.96 26.18
C ASN A 349 -4.13 14.57 25.89
N GLY A 350 -3.43 14.03 26.90
CA GLY A 350 -2.07 13.49 26.75
C GLY A 350 -1.95 12.40 25.68
N ILE A 351 -2.90 11.45 25.61
CA ILE A 351 -2.92 10.41 24.57
C ILE A 351 -3.03 11.03 23.18
N VAL A 352 -3.91 12.01 23.02
CA VAL A 352 -4.20 12.64 21.73
C VAL A 352 -3.02 13.48 21.26
N ASP A 353 -2.44 14.29 22.12
CA ASP A 353 -1.27 15.09 21.77
C ASP A 353 -0.07 14.21 21.46
N SER A 354 0.16 13.14 22.22
CA SER A 354 1.24 12.22 21.94
C SER A 354 1.03 11.44 20.63
N PHE A 355 -0.21 10.99 20.40
CA PHE A 355 -0.61 10.37 19.13
C PHE A 355 -0.36 11.31 17.93
N LEU A 356 -0.78 12.56 18.04
CA LEU A 356 -0.61 13.57 16.99
C LEU A 356 0.85 13.91 16.73
N ASN A 357 1.65 14.02 17.79
CA ASN A 357 3.09 14.24 17.67
C ASN A 357 3.76 13.07 16.96
N LYS A 358 3.40 11.82 17.31
CA LYS A 358 3.95 10.64 16.64
C LYS A 358 3.49 10.54 15.20
N LEU A 359 2.21 10.83 14.93
CA LEU A 359 1.69 10.85 13.58
C LEU A 359 2.42 11.89 12.73
N ARG A 360 2.74 13.07 13.28
CA ARG A 360 3.56 14.07 12.59
C ARG A 360 5.00 13.59 12.35
N GLU A 361 5.63 12.98 13.36
CA GLU A 361 7.00 12.45 13.27
C GLU A 361 7.14 11.37 12.20
N VAL A 362 6.27 10.35 12.23
CA VAL A 362 6.35 9.18 11.35
C VAL A 362 6.00 9.56 9.92
N THR A 363 4.92 10.32 9.75
CA THR A 363 4.37 10.52 8.41
C THR A 363 5.13 11.59 7.63
N GLY A 364 5.88 12.48 8.32
CA GLY A 364 6.52 13.64 7.72
C GLY A 364 5.53 14.53 6.95
N LEU A 365 4.23 14.34 7.17
CA LEU A 365 3.17 15.00 6.43
C LEU A 365 3.08 16.44 6.92
N SER A 366 3.02 17.38 5.98
CA SER A 366 2.57 18.74 6.28
C SER A 366 1.22 18.68 6.99
N ASP A 367 0.94 19.60 7.93
CA ASP A 367 -0.33 19.67 8.66
C ASP A 367 -1.57 19.57 7.75
N LYS A 368 -1.46 20.08 6.52
CA LYS A 368 -2.51 19.97 5.48
C LYS A 368 -2.89 18.52 5.13
N LYS A 369 -1.93 17.61 4.99
CA LYS A 369 -2.19 16.20 4.63
C LYS A 369 -2.68 15.41 5.84
N MET A 370 -2.16 15.69 7.04
CA MET A 370 -2.66 15.13 8.30
C MET A 370 -4.14 15.48 8.50
N SER A 371 -4.51 16.75 8.27
CA SER A 371 -5.89 17.22 8.42
C SER A 371 -6.90 16.56 7.47
N ALA A 372 -6.43 15.85 6.44
CA ALA A 372 -7.26 15.15 5.46
C ALA A 372 -7.49 13.66 5.81
N VAL A 373 -6.80 13.11 6.80
CA VAL A 373 -7.04 11.74 7.27
C VAL A 373 -8.32 11.73 8.10
N PRO A 374 -9.31 10.89 7.78
CA PRO A 374 -10.55 10.84 8.53
C PRO A 374 -10.36 10.21 9.90
N LEU A 375 -10.99 10.79 10.92
CA LEU A 375 -10.93 10.34 12.31
C LEU A 375 -12.31 9.96 12.85
N ALA A 376 -12.50 8.70 13.21
CA ALA A 376 -13.67 8.23 13.94
C ALA A 376 -13.33 8.24 15.44
N VAL A 377 -13.96 9.14 16.20
CA VAL A 377 -13.84 9.15 17.67
C VAL A 377 -14.93 8.26 18.24
N VAL A 378 -14.57 7.23 19.00
CA VAL A 378 -15.49 6.20 19.48
C VAL A 378 -15.49 6.19 21.01
N ILE A 379 -16.62 6.56 21.62
CA ILE A 379 -16.84 6.42 23.06
C ILE A 379 -17.26 4.98 23.33
N SER A 380 -16.42 4.22 24.04
CA SER A 380 -16.63 2.80 24.30
C SER A 380 -17.37 2.56 25.62
N LYS A 381 -17.64 1.28 25.96
CA LYS A 381 -18.18 0.83 27.25
C LYS A 381 -19.49 1.51 27.67
N ILE A 382 -20.31 1.90 26.70
CA ILE A 382 -21.57 2.59 26.99
C ILE A 382 -22.60 1.68 27.67
N ASP A 383 -22.38 0.36 27.62
CA ASP A 383 -23.19 -0.65 28.30
C ASP A 383 -23.10 -0.57 29.84
N SER A 384 -22.10 0.11 30.38
CA SER A 384 -21.91 0.26 31.83
C SER A 384 -22.51 1.55 32.38
N ALA A 385 -22.94 1.52 33.66
CA ALA A 385 -23.38 2.68 34.44
C ALA A 385 -24.41 3.60 33.76
N GLY A 386 -25.31 3.02 32.96
CA GLY A 386 -26.45 3.73 32.36
C GLY A 386 -26.11 4.64 31.17
N LEU A 387 -24.86 4.67 30.69
CA LEU A 387 -24.44 5.56 29.60
C LEU A 387 -25.19 5.32 28.28
N MET A 388 -25.72 4.11 28.06
CA MET A 388 -26.67 3.80 26.97
C MET A 388 -27.88 4.74 26.92
N THR A 389 -28.32 5.27 28.06
CA THR A 389 -29.47 6.20 28.13
C THR A 389 -29.09 7.63 27.78
N GLU A 390 -27.81 7.99 27.81
CA GLU A 390 -27.30 9.33 27.49
C GLU A 390 -26.85 9.42 26.03
N ILE A 391 -26.14 8.40 25.53
CA ILE A 391 -25.48 8.41 24.21
C ILE A 391 -25.71 7.14 23.39
N GLY A 392 -26.58 6.23 23.82
CA GLY A 392 -26.94 5.02 23.08
C GLY A 392 -28.16 5.20 22.16
N ASP A 393 -28.62 4.10 21.55
CA ASP A 393 -29.72 4.08 20.57
C ASP A 393 -31.02 4.70 21.10
N ALA A 394 -31.38 4.40 22.36
CA ALA A 394 -32.56 4.96 22.98
C ALA A 394 -32.51 6.50 23.12
N ALA A 395 -31.32 7.04 23.46
CA ALA A 395 -31.10 8.47 23.57
C ALA A 395 -31.23 9.17 22.21
N ILE A 396 -30.65 8.56 21.17
CA ILE A 396 -30.69 9.05 19.79
C ILE A 396 -32.14 9.10 19.30
N LYS A 397 -32.89 7.99 19.41
CA LYS A 397 -34.29 7.92 19.00
C LYS A 397 -35.17 8.93 19.74
N THR A 398 -34.96 9.09 21.04
CA THR A 398 -35.68 10.09 21.86
C THR A 398 -35.40 11.51 21.37
N LYS A 399 -34.13 11.83 21.06
CA LYS A 399 -33.74 13.16 20.59
C LYS A 399 -34.32 13.47 19.20
N MET A 400 -34.28 12.50 18.29
CA MET A 400 -34.89 12.61 16.96
C MET A 400 -36.41 12.79 17.04
N ALA A 401 -37.08 12.06 17.92
CA ALA A 401 -38.53 12.21 18.12
C ALA A 401 -38.91 13.56 18.75
N ALA A 402 -38.07 14.10 19.63
CA ALA A 402 -38.33 15.38 20.28
C ALA A 402 -38.15 16.58 19.34
N PHE A 403 -37.22 16.52 18.38
CA PHE A 403 -36.98 17.60 17.41
C PHE A 403 -36.77 17.03 15.99
N PRO A 404 -37.83 16.52 15.35
CA PRO A 404 -37.73 15.81 14.08
C PRO A 404 -37.21 16.67 12.92
N ASP A 405 -37.43 17.99 12.97
CA ASP A 405 -36.95 18.93 11.94
C ASP A 405 -35.45 19.22 12.05
N LYS A 406 -34.86 19.04 13.24
CA LYS A 406 -33.45 19.36 13.53
C LYS A 406 -32.56 18.11 13.51
N PHE A 407 -33.04 17.00 14.05
CA PHE A 407 -32.33 15.72 14.13
C PHE A 407 -32.94 14.71 13.16
N THR A 408 -32.58 14.84 11.89
CA THR A 408 -33.15 14.04 10.79
C THR A 408 -32.36 12.78 10.47
N ASP A 409 -31.04 12.79 10.70
CA ASP A 409 -30.15 11.64 10.48
C ASP A 409 -29.69 11.02 11.80
N TYR A 410 -29.72 9.70 11.89
CA TYR A 410 -29.37 8.95 13.09
C TYR A 410 -27.92 9.18 13.52
N PHE A 411 -26.98 9.12 12.58
CA PHE A 411 -25.54 9.16 12.88
C PHE A 411 -25.02 10.58 13.09
N ASP A 412 -25.64 11.58 12.46
CA ASP A 412 -25.38 12.98 12.81
C ASP A 412 -25.97 13.33 14.19
N THR A 413 -27.09 12.73 14.57
CA THR A 413 -27.63 12.85 15.93
C THR A 413 -26.74 12.17 16.96
N GLN A 414 -26.20 10.99 16.64
CA GLN A 414 -25.21 10.30 17.48
C GLN A 414 -23.94 11.15 17.65
N ASP A 415 -23.40 11.71 16.57
CA ASP A 415 -22.23 12.61 16.62
C ASP A 415 -22.50 13.80 17.56
N TYR A 416 -23.66 14.44 17.42
CA TYR A 416 -24.08 15.53 18.29
C TYR A 416 -24.16 15.11 19.77
N LEU A 417 -24.83 13.99 20.10
CA LEU A 417 -24.96 13.52 21.47
C LEU A 417 -23.61 13.15 22.10
N CYS A 418 -22.73 12.51 21.35
CA CYS A 418 -21.38 12.20 21.80
C CYS A 418 -20.56 13.47 22.08
N ARG A 419 -20.62 14.48 21.19
CA ARG A 419 -19.96 15.77 21.42
C ARG A 419 -20.54 16.49 22.63
N LYS A 420 -21.86 16.49 22.77
CA LYS A 420 -22.56 17.10 23.91
C LYS A 420 -22.12 16.44 25.23
N PHE A 421 -22.13 15.10 25.28
CA PHE A 421 -21.67 14.33 26.43
C PHE A 421 -20.23 14.68 26.82
N LEU A 422 -19.31 14.74 25.85
CA LEU A 422 -17.92 15.11 26.11
C LEU A 422 -17.80 16.56 26.61
N LYS A 423 -18.52 17.50 26.01
CA LYS A 423 -18.52 18.91 26.42
C LYS A 423 -19.02 19.08 27.86
N GLU A 424 -20.16 18.48 28.19
CA GLU A 424 -20.76 18.53 29.54
C GLU A 424 -19.87 17.90 30.60
N ASN A 425 -18.99 16.98 30.20
CA ASN A 425 -18.01 16.32 31.07
C ASN A 425 -16.60 16.96 31.00
N GLY A 426 -16.50 18.23 30.60
CA GLY A 426 -15.27 19.02 30.68
C GLY A 426 -14.24 18.76 29.58
N MET A 427 -14.62 18.05 28.51
CA MET A 427 -13.72 17.71 27.40
C MET A 427 -13.81 18.70 26.22
N GLU A 428 -14.17 19.97 26.47
CA GLU A 428 -14.30 20.99 25.42
C GLU A 428 -12.97 21.28 24.70
N SER A 429 -11.85 21.32 25.44
CA SER A 429 -10.51 21.47 24.85
C SER A 429 -10.16 20.34 23.88
N PHE A 430 -10.53 19.10 24.23
CA PHE A 430 -10.34 17.94 23.37
C PHE A 430 -11.14 18.06 22.08
N LEU A 431 -12.43 18.41 22.16
CA LEU A 431 -13.29 18.60 20.99
C LEU A 431 -12.72 19.67 20.03
N ASN A 432 -12.29 20.81 20.59
CA ASN A 432 -11.69 21.89 19.81
C ASN A 432 -10.39 21.43 19.13
N ASN A 433 -9.53 20.69 19.83
CA ASN A 433 -8.30 20.15 19.26
C ASN A 433 -8.57 19.17 18.11
N ILE A 434 -9.56 18.29 18.23
CA ILE A 434 -9.94 17.37 17.16
C ILE A 434 -10.47 18.13 15.94
N ASP A 435 -11.38 19.09 16.15
CA ASP A 435 -11.97 19.87 15.06
C ASP A 435 -10.95 20.75 14.33
N LEU A 436 -9.94 21.25 15.05
CA LEU A 436 -8.84 22.02 14.45
C LEU A 436 -7.89 21.12 13.63
N LYS A 437 -7.59 19.92 14.13
CA LYS A 437 -6.53 19.05 13.57
C LYS A 437 -7.06 18.09 12.51
N PHE A 438 -8.33 17.70 12.56
CA PHE A 438 -8.95 16.73 11.64
C PHE A 438 -10.21 17.33 10.99
N LYS A 439 -10.15 17.61 9.69
CA LYS A 439 -11.27 18.23 8.97
C LYS A 439 -12.45 17.28 8.78
N ASP A 440 -12.16 15.99 8.69
CA ASP A 440 -13.15 14.94 8.52
C ASP A 440 -13.12 14.09 9.80
N ASN A 441 -13.90 14.51 10.79
CA ASN A 441 -14.01 13.80 12.06
C ASN A 441 -15.48 13.54 12.39
N ARG A 442 -15.77 12.39 12.98
CA ARG A 442 -17.12 11.99 13.39
C ARG A 442 -17.05 11.19 14.68
N PHE A 443 -18.01 11.43 15.56
CA PHE A 443 -18.13 10.81 16.86
C PHE A 443 -19.18 9.70 16.84
N PHE A 444 -18.85 8.58 17.47
CA PHE A 444 -19.68 7.40 17.59
C PHE A 444 -19.67 6.91 19.04
N SER A 445 -20.70 6.19 19.42
CA SER A 445 -20.77 5.46 20.68
C SER A 445 -20.88 3.96 20.38
N CYS A 446 -20.16 3.13 21.13
CA CYS A 446 -20.21 1.68 20.95
C CYS A 446 -20.09 0.92 22.27
N THR A 447 -20.63 -0.29 22.28
CA THR A 447 -20.24 -1.34 23.22
C THR A 447 -19.71 -2.53 22.42
N ALA A 448 -18.49 -2.95 22.72
CA ALA A 448 -17.86 -4.05 22.00
C ALA A 448 -18.28 -5.41 22.58
N ILE A 449 -18.33 -5.52 23.91
CA ILE A 449 -18.73 -6.76 24.60
C ILE A 449 -20.26 -6.81 24.79
N GLY A 450 -20.92 -5.66 25.00
CA GLY A 450 -22.36 -5.59 25.23
C GLY A 450 -22.79 -5.84 26.68
N HIS A 451 -21.85 -6.24 27.54
CA HIS A 451 -22.06 -6.50 28.96
C HIS A 451 -20.71 -6.48 29.71
N THR A 452 -20.75 -6.55 31.05
CA THR A 452 -19.55 -6.75 31.87
C THR A 452 -18.75 -7.95 31.36
N ARG A 453 -17.41 -7.82 31.34
CA ARG A 453 -16.51 -8.87 30.84
C ARG A 453 -16.78 -10.24 31.47
N ASP A 454 -16.55 -11.29 30.69
CA ASP A 454 -16.63 -12.70 31.11
C ASP A 454 -18.06 -13.17 31.48
N LYS A 455 -19.11 -12.43 31.07
CA LYS A 455 -20.53 -12.75 31.33
C LYS A 455 -21.30 -13.25 30.10
N GLY A 456 -20.66 -14.04 29.24
CA GLY A 456 -21.30 -14.68 28.09
C GLY A 456 -20.80 -14.14 26.74
N GLN A 457 -21.45 -14.56 25.66
CA GLN A 457 -21.07 -14.19 24.30
C GLN A 457 -21.22 -12.69 24.06
N TYR A 458 -20.28 -12.11 23.32
CA TYR A 458 -20.31 -10.71 22.91
C TYR A 458 -21.67 -10.37 22.26
N ASN A 459 -22.20 -9.20 22.60
CA ASN A 459 -23.38 -8.60 22.00
C ASN A 459 -23.06 -7.16 21.56
N PRO A 460 -22.25 -6.99 20.50
CA PRO A 460 -21.71 -5.69 20.15
C PRO A 460 -22.79 -4.76 19.60
N GLN A 461 -22.65 -3.46 19.87
CA GLN A 461 -23.50 -2.42 19.29
C GLN A 461 -22.64 -1.23 18.88
N GLY A 462 -22.88 -0.70 17.68
CA GLY A 462 -22.18 0.50 17.19
C GLY A 462 -20.73 0.25 16.74
N ILE A 463 -20.33 -1.00 16.47
CA ILE A 463 -18.97 -1.36 16.02
C ILE A 463 -18.77 -1.18 14.51
N LEU A 464 -19.70 -1.66 13.69
CA LEU A 464 -19.64 -1.55 12.23
C LEU A 464 -19.71 -0.10 11.70
N PRO A 465 -20.55 0.82 12.23
CA PRO A 465 -20.68 2.18 11.69
C PRO A 465 -19.39 2.98 11.54
N PRO A 466 -18.51 3.13 12.57
CA PRO A 466 -17.25 3.85 12.40
C PRO A 466 -16.36 3.20 11.34
N MET A 467 -16.33 1.87 11.26
CA MET A 467 -15.52 1.15 10.29
C MET A 467 -16.05 1.30 8.86
N GLN A 468 -17.36 1.20 8.67
CA GLN A 468 -18.00 1.44 7.37
C GLN A 468 -17.76 2.87 6.88
N TRP A 469 -17.85 3.86 7.78
CA TRP A 469 -17.55 5.25 7.45
C TRP A 469 -16.11 5.42 6.97
N LEU A 470 -15.13 4.89 7.72
CA LEU A 470 -13.72 4.97 7.35
C LEU A 470 -13.41 4.20 6.06
N PHE A 471 -13.97 2.99 5.89
CA PHE A 471 -13.77 2.17 4.69
C PHE A 471 -14.36 2.85 3.45
N GLY A 472 -15.52 3.50 3.58
CA GLY A 472 -16.12 4.27 2.50
C GLY A 472 -15.28 5.48 2.06
N LYS A 473 -14.56 6.11 3.01
CA LYS A 473 -13.61 7.19 2.70
C LYS A 473 -12.31 6.66 2.09
N ALA A 474 -11.87 5.48 2.52
CA ALA A 474 -10.66 4.82 2.05
C ALA A 474 -10.77 4.33 0.59
N ASP A 475 -11.89 3.69 0.26
CA ASP A 475 -12.13 3.06 -1.03
C ASP A 475 -13.57 3.30 -1.54
N SER A 476 -13.66 3.94 -2.71
CA SER A 476 -14.95 4.28 -3.32
C SER A 476 -15.81 3.07 -3.67
N LYS A 477 -15.20 1.90 -3.94
CA LYS A 477 -15.97 0.70 -4.27
C LYS A 477 -16.58 0.12 -3.00
N MET A 478 -15.82 0.03 -1.91
CA MET A 478 -16.36 -0.34 -0.61
C MET A 478 -17.46 0.62 -0.16
N ALA A 479 -17.31 1.93 -0.41
CA ALA A 479 -18.38 2.90 -0.14
C ALA A 479 -19.70 2.56 -0.86
N GLN A 480 -19.60 2.12 -2.12
CA GLN A 480 -20.77 1.78 -2.96
C GLN A 480 -21.37 0.42 -2.63
N THR A 481 -20.55 -0.55 -2.25
CA THR A 481 -20.98 -1.94 -2.09
C THR A 481 -21.31 -2.31 -0.65
N TRP A 482 -20.67 -1.69 0.35
CA TRP A 482 -21.05 -1.89 1.74
C TRP A 482 -22.41 -1.22 1.98
N ASP A 483 -22.51 0.10 1.79
CA ASP A 483 -23.73 0.97 1.78
C ASP A 483 -24.91 0.62 2.73
N ASP A 484 -24.70 -0.17 3.79
CA ASP A 484 -25.69 -0.42 4.85
C ASP A 484 -26.10 0.87 5.58
N ILE A 485 -25.20 1.84 5.63
CA ILE A 485 -25.37 3.10 6.32
C ILE A 485 -24.99 4.23 5.37
N LYS A 486 -25.93 5.15 5.16
CA LYS A 486 -25.73 6.35 4.36
C LYS A 486 -25.38 7.51 5.26
N PHE A 487 -24.10 7.83 5.33
CA PHE A 487 -23.63 9.00 6.07
C PHE A 487 -23.77 10.28 5.24
N ASN A 488 -24.20 11.36 5.88
CA ASN A 488 -24.19 12.68 5.27
C ASN A 488 -22.78 13.12 4.87
N LYS A 489 -22.65 13.79 3.72
CA LYS A 489 -21.35 14.19 3.13
C LYS A 489 -20.56 15.16 4.00
N LYS A 490 -21.26 16.00 4.75
CA LYS A 490 -20.69 16.86 5.80
C LYS A 490 -21.39 16.48 7.10
N VAL A 491 -20.61 16.30 8.16
CA VAL A 491 -21.17 16.18 9.51
C VAL A 491 -21.90 17.50 9.80
N ALA A 492 -23.20 17.42 10.03
CA ALA A 492 -23.94 18.58 10.52
C ALA A 492 -23.43 18.88 11.92
N LYS A 493 -22.66 19.96 12.09
CA LYS A 493 -22.36 20.48 13.42
C LYS A 493 -23.65 21.12 13.94
N ILE A 494 -24.50 20.31 14.54
CA ILE A 494 -25.77 20.76 15.08
C ILE A 494 -25.43 21.61 16.32
N GLU A 495 -25.49 22.92 16.19
CA GLU A 495 -25.29 23.83 17.32
C GLU A 495 -26.57 23.92 18.17
N GLU A 496 -26.41 24.01 19.49
CA GLU A 496 -27.51 24.43 20.36
C GLU A 496 -27.71 25.93 20.14
N ASP A 497 -28.69 26.31 19.31
CA ASP A 497 -29.37 27.57 19.57
C ASP A 497 -30.09 27.40 20.90
N THR A 498 -29.68 28.22 21.87
CA THR A 498 -30.43 28.47 23.10
C THR A 498 -31.83 28.93 22.68
N PRO A 499 -32.91 28.46 23.33
CA PRO A 499 -34.27 28.79 22.94
C PRO A 499 -34.53 30.29 22.80
#